data_AF-A0A7C4X160-F1
#
_entry.id   AF-A0A7C4X160-F1
#
_cell.length_a   1.000
_cell.length_b   1.000
_cell.length_c   1.000
_cell.angle_alpha   90.00
_cell.angle_beta   90.00
_cell.angle_gamma   90.00
#
_symmetry.space_group_name_H-M   'P 1'
#
loop_
_entity.id
_entity.type
_entity.pdbx_description
1 polymer ?
#
loop_
_entity_poly.entity_id
_entity_poly.type
_entity_poly.pdbx_seq_one_letter_code
_entity_poly.pdbx_strand_id
1 'polypeptide(L)'
;MKLGHILSVLLSVSIVLYVVLSLYTPLTEVGNGVSVLLDEVLLPLPTKTTSMTVEESILMRKSIREWLSKPLTIEQLSMILWAAQGVVEDYRGWLRRAAPSAGATYPLEVYVVVGSNSVLVEDGKYLQAGVYKYDFRRHSMRLVVSGDRRLALWEASLHQDWVRDAPVSLVICAVYERTT
;
A
#
# COMPACT_ATOMS: atom_id res chain seq x y z
N MET A 1 -52.44 32.68 8.06
CA MET A 1 -51.22 32.90 7.26
C MET A 1 -49.90 32.78 8.04
N LYS A 2 -49.79 33.21 9.31
CA LYS A 2 -48.48 33.24 10.01
C LYS A 2 -47.88 31.85 10.34
N LEU A 3 -48.72 30.85 10.64
CA LEU A 3 -48.24 29.51 11.04
C LEU A 3 -47.56 28.74 9.90
N GLY A 4 -48.13 28.80 8.68
CA GLY A 4 -47.55 28.13 7.51
C GLY A 4 -46.19 28.70 7.10
N HIS A 5 -46.01 30.02 7.21
CA HIS A 5 -44.71 30.66 6.96
C HIS A 5 -43.67 30.27 8.01
N ILE A 6 -44.04 30.20 9.28
CA ILE A 6 -43.14 29.76 10.36
C ILE A 6 -42.70 28.31 10.13
N LEU A 7 -43.63 27.42 9.75
CA LEU A 7 -43.33 26.01 9.48
C LEU A 7 -42.39 25.85 8.28
N SER A 8 -42.62 26.63 7.21
CA SER A 8 -41.77 26.61 6.02
C SER A 8 -40.35 27.10 6.30
N VAL A 9 -40.19 28.12 7.15
CA VAL A 9 -38.87 28.63 7.55
C VAL A 9 -38.13 27.62 8.41
N LEU A 10 -38.81 26.98 9.38
CA LEU A 10 -38.21 25.94 10.21
C LEU A 10 -37.74 24.74 9.39
N LEU A 11 -38.55 24.29 8.42
CA LEU A 11 -38.20 23.17 7.55
C LEU A 11 -36.99 23.51 6.67
N SER A 12 -36.95 24.70 6.08
CA SER A 12 -35.84 25.13 5.23
C SER A 12 -34.54 25.32 6.04
N VAL A 13 -34.61 25.88 7.24
CA VAL A 13 -33.45 25.96 8.15
C VAL A 13 -32.96 24.56 8.56
N SER A 14 -33.87 23.61 8.83
CA SER A 14 -33.51 22.24 9.17
C SER A 14 -32.83 21.50 8.00
N ILE A 15 -33.30 21.70 6.77
CA ILE A 15 -32.69 21.12 5.57
C ILE A 15 -31.31 21.73 5.33
N VAL A 16 -31.18 23.06 5.42
CA VAL A 16 -29.88 23.72 5.25
C VAL A 16 -28.90 23.27 6.34
N LEU A 17 -29.35 23.18 7.59
CA LEU A 17 -28.52 22.70 8.69
C LEU A 17 -28.11 21.23 8.48
N TYR A 18 -29.01 20.37 8.02
CA TYR A 18 -28.69 18.98 7.69
C TYR A 18 -27.67 18.89 6.55
N VAL A 19 -27.85 19.66 5.47
CA VAL A 19 -26.90 19.69 4.34
C VAL A 19 -25.54 20.23 4.81
N VAL A 20 -25.52 21.30 5.60
CA VAL A 20 -24.28 21.84 6.17
C VAL A 20 -23.62 20.80 7.08
N LEU A 21 -24.35 20.17 8.01
CA LEU A 21 -23.82 19.11 8.86
C LEU A 21 -23.35 17.87 8.07
N SER A 22 -24.03 17.54 6.98
CA SER A 22 -23.64 16.46 6.05
C SER A 22 -22.39 16.81 5.24
N LEU A 23 -22.15 18.09 4.96
CA LEU A 23 -20.91 18.58 4.33
C LEU A 23 -19.78 18.73 5.35
N TYR A 24 -20.13 18.98 6.62
CA TYR A 24 -19.30 18.81 7.81
C TYR A 24 -19.32 17.34 8.28
N THR A 25 -19.27 16.37 7.36
CA THR A 25 -18.51 15.18 7.73
C THR A 25 -17.14 15.71 8.14
N PRO A 26 -16.69 15.57 9.41
CA PRO A 26 -15.27 15.72 9.65
C PRO A 26 -14.61 14.84 8.60
N LEU A 27 -13.53 15.31 7.98
CA LEU A 27 -12.53 14.37 7.52
C LEU A 27 -12.26 13.55 8.78
N THR A 28 -12.95 12.42 8.94
CA THR A 28 -12.50 11.34 9.78
C THR A 28 -11.06 11.26 9.35
N GLU A 29 -10.15 11.57 10.27
CA GLU A 29 -8.74 11.27 10.06
C GLU A 29 -8.75 9.93 9.36
N VAL A 30 -8.26 9.90 8.11
CA VAL A 30 -8.04 8.64 7.42
C VAL A 30 -7.12 7.95 8.40
N GLY A 31 -7.70 7.11 9.24
CA GLY A 31 -6.97 6.53 10.34
C GLY A 31 -5.79 5.87 9.68
N ASN A 32 -4.61 6.02 10.26
CA ASN A 32 -3.43 5.28 9.83
C ASN A 32 -3.64 3.74 9.88
N GLY A 33 -4.86 3.26 10.10
CA GLY A 33 -5.28 1.88 10.06
C GLY A 33 -5.40 1.36 8.63
N VAL A 34 -4.69 0.27 8.41
CA VAL A 34 -4.86 -0.63 7.27
C VAL A 34 -6.30 -1.11 7.25
N SER A 35 -7.03 -0.86 6.17
CA SER A 35 -8.35 -1.45 5.97
C SER A 35 -8.22 -2.66 5.06
N VAL A 36 -8.66 -3.81 5.57
CA VAL A 36 -8.79 -5.05 4.80
C VAL A 36 -10.24 -5.14 4.34
N LEU A 37 -10.47 -5.07 3.04
CA LEU A 37 -11.80 -5.12 2.42
C LEU A 37 -11.81 -6.29 1.43
N LEU A 38 -12.53 -7.36 1.80
CA LEU A 38 -12.48 -8.66 1.10
C LEU A 38 -11.04 -9.22 1.08
N ASP A 39 -10.40 -9.17 -0.09
CA ASP A 39 -9.04 -9.65 -0.37
C ASP A 39 -8.05 -8.50 -0.60
N GLU A 40 -8.47 -7.25 -0.39
CA GLU A 40 -7.65 -6.06 -0.64
C GLU A 40 -7.25 -5.38 0.67
N VAL A 41 -5.96 -5.07 0.78
CA VAL A 41 -5.33 -4.41 1.92
C VAL A 41 -4.94 -3.01 1.49
N LEU A 42 -5.65 -1.99 1.98
CA LEU A 42 -5.26 -0.60 1.75
C LEU A 42 -4.05 -0.26 2.63
N LEU A 43 -2.98 0.22 2.00
CA LEU A 43 -1.74 0.54 2.71
C LEU A 43 -1.82 1.95 3.31
N PRO A 44 -1.18 2.18 4.47
CA PRO A 44 -1.01 3.53 4.99
C PRO A 44 -0.22 4.36 3.98
N LEU A 45 -0.47 5.66 3.90
CA LEU A 45 0.27 6.52 2.97
C LEU A 45 1.77 6.49 3.31
N PRO A 46 2.65 6.45 2.30
CA PRO A 46 4.08 6.36 2.50
C PRO A 46 4.61 7.65 3.14
N THR A 47 5.41 7.51 4.19
CA THR A 47 6.03 8.64 4.87
C THR A 47 7.09 9.26 3.96
N LYS A 48 6.80 10.43 3.40
CA LYS A 48 7.56 11.02 2.29
C LYS A 48 8.96 11.53 2.64
N THR A 49 9.35 11.56 3.92
CA THR A 49 10.62 12.14 4.35
C THR A 49 11.32 11.28 5.41
N THR A 50 12.52 10.79 5.05
CA THR A 50 13.50 10.21 5.98
C THR A 50 14.65 11.20 6.19
N SER A 51 15.45 11.02 7.24
CA SER A 51 16.64 11.86 7.49
C SER A 51 17.88 11.45 6.67
N MET A 52 17.85 10.29 6.00
CA MET A 52 18.96 9.77 5.20
C MET A 52 19.03 10.45 3.83
N THR A 53 20.22 10.90 3.43
CA THR A 53 20.43 11.49 2.09
C THR A 53 20.63 10.41 1.02
N VAL A 54 20.55 10.82 -0.26
CA VAL A 54 20.79 9.91 -1.38
C VAL A 54 22.24 9.42 -1.38
N GLU A 55 23.20 10.30 -1.15
CA GLU A 55 24.63 9.99 -1.08
C GLU A 55 24.92 8.97 0.04
N GLU A 56 24.34 9.19 1.22
CA GLU A 56 24.44 8.27 2.37
C GLU A 56 23.86 6.89 2.03
N SER A 57 22.69 6.86 1.38
CA SER A 57 22.02 5.60 0.99
C SER A 57 22.87 4.78 0.03
N ILE A 58 23.51 5.42 -0.95
CA ILE A 58 24.39 4.77 -1.92
C ILE A 58 25.64 4.23 -1.22
N LEU A 59 26.25 5.03 -0.35
CA LEU A 59 27.46 4.65 0.39
C LEU A 59 27.22 3.48 1.34
N MET A 60 26.08 3.45 2.03
CA MET A 60 25.77 2.44 3.04
C MET A 60 25.11 1.18 2.47
N ARG A 61 24.62 1.20 1.23
CA ARG A 61 23.90 0.06 0.63
C ARG A 61 24.77 -1.20 0.60
N LYS A 62 24.26 -2.26 1.22
CA LYS A 62 24.84 -3.61 1.22
C LYS A 62 23.75 -4.64 0.95
N SER A 63 24.14 -5.80 0.44
CA SER A 63 23.23 -6.95 0.32
C SER A 63 23.21 -7.69 1.66
N ILE A 64 22.10 -7.57 2.39
CA ILE A 64 21.86 -8.26 3.66
C ILE A 64 21.09 -9.55 3.36
N ARG A 65 21.51 -10.66 3.97
CA ARG A 65 20.95 -12.01 3.78
C ARG A 65 20.62 -12.71 5.10
N GLU A 66 20.68 -11.98 6.19
CA GLU A 66 20.31 -12.43 7.52
C GLU A 66 19.25 -11.47 8.05
N TRP A 67 18.20 -12.02 8.65
CA TRP A 67 17.02 -11.25 9.05
C TRP A 67 16.81 -11.33 10.54
N LEU A 68 16.30 -10.25 11.12
CA LEU A 68 15.82 -10.27 12.49
C LEU A 68 14.54 -11.12 12.56
N SER A 69 14.29 -11.73 13.72
CA SER A 69 13.01 -12.38 14.02
C SER A 69 11.85 -11.38 14.21
N LYS A 70 12.16 -10.07 14.21
CA LYS A 70 11.18 -9.00 14.34
C LYS A 70 10.37 -8.86 13.04
N PRO A 71 9.03 -8.81 13.09
CA PRO A 71 8.21 -8.56 11.91
C PRO A 71 8.45 -7.15 11.35
N LEU A 72 8.26 -7.01 10.04
CA LEU A 72 8.13 -5.69 9.40
C LEU A 72 6.82 -5.04 9.83
N THR A 73 6.79 -3.71 9.97
CA THR A 73 5.51 -3.01 10.10
C THR A 73 4.88 -2.77 8.73
N ILE A 74 3.56 -2.62 8.67
CA ILE A 74 2.86 -2.35 7.43
C ILE A 74 3.23 -0.99 6.81
N GLU A 75 3.63 0.00 7.63
CA GLU A 75 4.16 1.28 7.18
C GLU A 75 5.51 1.11 6.47
N GLN A 76 6.39 0.25 7.00
CA GLN A 76 7.67 -0.07 6.37
C GLN A 76 7.43 -0.74 5.01
N LEU A 77 6.54 -1.73 4.95
CA LEU A 77 6.18 -2.39 3.70
C LEU A 77 5.54 -1.41 2.70
N SER A 78 4.64 -0.55 3.17
CA SER A 78 4.02 0.50 2.35
C SER A 78 5.06 1.40 1.69
N MET A 79 6.01 1.90 2.48
CA MET A 79 7.08 2.78 1.98
C MET A 79 7.95 2.08 0.94
N ILE A 80 8.31 0.81 1.18
CA ILE A 80 9.09 0.00 0.24
C ILE A 80 8.33 -0.17 -1.09
N LEU A 81 7.03 -0.48 -1.05
CA LEU A 81 6.22 -0.68 -2.26
C LEU A 81 6.02 0.62 -3.04
N TRP A 82 5.82 1.73 -2.32
CA TRP A 82 5.78 3.04 -2.96
C TRP A 82 7.11 3.39 -3.64
N ALA A 83 8.25 3.17 -2.97
CA ALA A 83 9.55 3.41 -3.57
C ALA A 83 9.81 2.50 -4.79
N ALA A 84 9.28 1.27 -4.78
CA ALA A 84 9.44 0.31 -5.87
C ALA A 84 8.64 0.70 -7.13
N GLN A 85 7.35 1.00 -7.00
CA GLN A 85 6.44 1.24 -8.15
C GLN A 85 5.30 2.23 -7.86
N GLY A 86 5.29 2.91 -6.71
CA GLY A 86 4.23 3.84 -6.32
C GLY A 86 4.17 5.10 -7.19
N VAL A 87 3.04 5.80 -7.13
CA VAL A 87 2.84 7.06 -7.86
C VAL A 87 3.57 8.21 -7.16
N VAL A 88 4.34 8.98 -7.93
CA VAL A 88 5.05 10.19 -7.46
C VAL A 88 4.41 11.48 -7.99
N GLU A 89 3.75 11.41 -9.14
CA GLU A 89 3.11 12.56 -9.78
C GLU A 89 1.89 12.10 -10.57
N ASP A 90 0.81 12.88 -10.50
CA ASP A 90 -0.35 12.76 -11.39
C ASP A 90 -0.38 13.96 -12.32
N TYR A 91 -0.07 13.73 -13.60
CA TYR A 91 -0.15 14.74 -14.65
C TYR A 91 -1.38 14.51 -15.51
N ARG A 92 -2.52 15.13 -15.15
CA ARG A 92 -3.79 15.05 -15.90
C ARG A 92 -4.26 13.60 -16.14
N GLY A 93 -4.14 12.73 -15.14
CA GLY A 93 -4.46 11.31 -15.22
C GLY A 93 -3.30 10.42 -15.68
N TRP A 94 -2.16 11.01 -16.05
CA TRP A 94 -0.93 10.28 -16.33
C TRP A 94 -0.14 10.11 -15.02
N LEU A 95 -0.29 8.93 -14.43
CA LEU A 95 0.38 8.56 -13.19
C LEU A 95 1.83 8.18 -13.46
N ARG A 96 2.78 9.01 -13.03
CA ARG A 96 4.20 8.70 -13.07
C ARG A 96 4.58 7.91 -11.84
N ARG A 97 5.34 6.82 -12.04
CA ARG A 97 5.83 5.96 -10.96
C ARG A 97 7.20 6.41 -10.44
N ALA A 98 7.52 6.01 -9.21
CA ALA A 98 8.81 6.23 -8.57
C ALA A 98 9.97 5.66 -9.39
N ALA A 99 9.77 4.48 -9.99
CA ALA A 99 10.71 3.92 -10.94
C ALA A 99 10.45 4.46 -12.36
N PRO A 100 11.47 5.01 -13.06
CA PRO A 100 11.34 5.41 -14.45
C PRO A 100 11.12 4.19 -15.36
N SER A 101 10.49 4.39 -16.51
CA SER A 101 10.19 3.31 -17.46
C SER A 101 10.30 3.81 -18.91
N ALA A 102 10.96 3.03 -19.76
CA ALA A 102 11.09 3.33 -21.18
C ALA A 102 9.70 3.46 -21.84
N GLY A 103 9.49 4.53 -22.59
CA GLY A 103 8.20 4.83 -23.23
C GLY A 103 7.03 5.06 -22.26
N ALA A 104 7.29 5.17 -20.95
CA ALA A 104 6.26 5.25 -19.91
C ALA A 104 5.22 4.10 -19.96
N THR A 105 5.60 2.93 -20.47
CA THR A 105 4.68 1.78 -20.62
C THR A 105 4.50 0.99 -19.33
N TYR A 106 5.44 1.12 -18.39
CA TYR A 106 5.40 0.51 -17.05
C TYR A 106 5.05 -0.99 -17.07
N PRO A 107 5.89 -1.83 -17.70
CA PRO A 107 5.61 -3.26 -17.89
C PRO A 107 5.71 -4.05 -16.59
N LEU A 108 6.41 -3.53 -15.57
CA LEU A 108 6.68 -4.24 -14.34
C LEU A 108 5.47 -4.25 -13.40
N GLU A 109 5.19 -5.43 -12.85
CA GLU A 109 4.25 -5.68 -11.76
C GLU A 109 4.99 -6.22 -10.54
N VAL A 110 4.54 -5.84 -9.35
CA VAL A 110 5.16 -6.27 -8.09
C VAL A 110 4.19 -7.19 -7.36
N TYR A 111 4.65 -8.39 -7.06
CA TYR A 111 4.02 -9.31 -6.15
C TYR A 111 4.80 -9.36 -4.84
N VAL A 112 4.09 -9.53 -3.73
CA VAL A 112 4.62 -9.49 -2.37
C VAL A 112 4.32 -10.83 -1.72
N VAL A 113 5.35 -11.63 -1.49
CA VAL A 113 5.23 -12.89 -0.75
C VAL A 113 5.43 -12.59 0.72
N VAL A 114 4.37 -12.74 1.51
CA VAL A 114 4.34 -12.44 2.95
C VAL A 114 4.36 -13.75 3.74
N GLY A 115 5.33 -13.87 4.65
CA GLY A 115 5.44 -15.00 5.57
C GLY A 115 4.45 -14.94 6.73
N SER A 116 4.22 -16.08 7.39
CA SER A 116 3.40 -16.15 8.61
C SER A 116 4.00 -15.26 9.71
N ASN A 117 3.15 -14.47 10.39
CA ASN A 117 3.53 -13.57 11.48
C ASN A 117 4.68 -12.59 11.12
N SER A 118 4.85 -12.27 9.83
CA SER A 118 6.03 -11.55 9.34
C SER A 118 5.79 -10.05 9.09
N VAL A 119 4.53 -9.64 8.98
CA VAL A 119 4.13 -8.24 8.80
C VAL A 119 3.09 -7.87 9.86
N LEU A 120 3.43 -6.91 10.72
CA LEU A 120 2.57 -6.37 11.76
C LEU A 120 1.68 -5.27 11.18
N VAL A 121 0.37 -5.40 11.37
CA VAL A 121 -0.63 -4.42 10.90
C VAL A 121 -1.06 -3.50 12.04
N GLU A 122 -1.30 -4.08 13.22
CA GLU A 122 -1.60 -3.39 14.47
C GLU A 122 -1.01 -4.22 15.62
N ASP A 123 -0.95 -3.67 16.83
CA ASP A 123 -0.43 -4.37 18.00
C ASP A 123 -1.10 -5.75 18.18
N GLY A 124 -0.29 -6.80 18.06
CA GLY A 124 -0.72 -8.19 18.17
C GLY A 124 -1.45 -8.77 16.96
N LYS A 125 -1.64 -8.01 15.87
CA LYS A 125 -2.29 -8.46 14.63
C LYS A 125 -1.33 -8.46 13.46
N TYR A 126 -1.29 -9.58 12.76
CA TYR A 126 -0.41 -9.79 11.60
C TYR A 126 -1.21 -9.85 10.31
N LEU A 127 -0.59 -9.38 9.23
CA LEU A 127 -1.09 -9.61 7.88
C LEU A 127 -1.12 -11.11 7.60
N GLN A 128 -2.19 -11.57 6.97
CA GLN A 128 -2.32 -12.96 6.54
C GLN A 128 -1.14 -13.35 5.63
N ALA A 129 -0.60 -14.56 5.83
CA ALA A 129 0.42 -15.09 4.94
C ALA A 129 -0.17 -15.35 3.54
N GLY A 130 0.58 -14.98 2.50
CA GLY A 130 0.07 -15.08 1.14
C GLY A 130 0.97 -14.40 0.11
N VAL A 131 0.55 -14.50 -1.14
CA VAL A 131 1.10 -13.75 -2.26
C VAL A 131 0.10 -12.66 -2.62
N TYR A 132 0.54 -11.42 -2.58
CA TYR A 132 -0.27 -10.25 -2.89
C TYR A 132 0.22 -9.58 -4.15
N LYS A 133 -0.67 -9.00 -4.95
CA LYS A 133 -0.34 -8.11 -6.07
C LYS A 133 -0.45 -6.66 -5.61
N TYR A 134 0.59 -5.87 -5.81
CA TYR A 134 0.56 -4.44 -5.52
C TYR A 134 -0.23 -3.67 -6.60
N ASP A 135 -1.22 -2.89 -6.17
CA ASP A 135 -1.96 -1.95 -7.00
C ASP A 135 -1.46 -0.52 -6.71
N PHE A 136 -0.63 0.00 -7.61
CA PHE A 136 -0.05 1.34 -7.49
C PHE A 136 -1.09 2.47 -7.57
N ARG A 137 -2.24 2.25 -8.23
CA ARG A 137 -3.27 3.29 -8.41
C ARG A 137 -4.01 3.54 -7.11
N ARG A 138 -4.27 2.46 -6.36
CA ARG A 138 -4.99 2.49 -5.10
C ARG A 138 -4.07 2.50 -3.88
N HIS A 139 -2.78 2.32 -4.11
CA HIS A 139 -1.79 2.10 -3.06
C HIS A 139 -2.24 0.97 -2.12
N SER A 140 -2.48 -0.20 -2.70
CA SER A 140 -3.05 -1.35 -2.00
C SER A 140 -2.38 -2.66 -2.41
N MET A 141 -2.67 -3.73 -1.67
CA MET A 141 -2.24 -5.08 -1.97
C MET A 141 -3.45 -6.00 -2.07
N ARG A 142 -3.62 -6.69 -3.20
CA ARG A 142 -4.69 -7.68 -3.39
C ARG A 142 -4.15 -9.10 -3.19
N LEU A 143 -4.74 -9.88 -2.31
CA LEU A 143 -4.41 -11.29 -2.12
C LEU A 143 -4.70 -12.06 -3.41
N VAL A 144 -3.71 -12.82 -3.87
CA VAL A 144 -3.80 -13.66 -5.07
C VAL A 144 -3.77 -15.14 -4.67
N VAL A 145 -2.90 -15.48 -3.71
CA VAL A 145 -2.76 -16.85 -3.20
C VAL A 145 -2.62 -16.78 -1.68
N SER A 146 -3.47 -17.49 -0.95
CA SER A 146 -3.36 -17.60 0.50
C SER A 146 -2.30 -18.63 0.93
N GLY A 147 -1.82 -18.46 2.15
CA GLY A 147 -0.87 -19.36 2.82
C GLY A 147 0.58 -18.91 2.66
N ASP A 148 1.44 -19.39 3.56
CA ASP A 148 2.87 -19.10 3.53
C ASP A 148 3.52 -19.78 2.33
N ARG A 149 4.03 -19.00 1.37
CA ARG A 149 4.67 -19.50 0.14
C ARG A 149 6.18 -19.36 0.13
N ARG A 150 6.80 -19.06 1.29
CA ARG A 150 8.26 -18.90 1.36
C ARG A 150 9.03 -20.16 1.01
N LEU A 151 8.51 -21.36 1.35
CA LEU A 151 9.14 -22.63 0.94
C LEU A 151 9.11 -22.84 -0.57
N ALA A 152 7.95 -22.65 -1.21
CA ALA A 152 7.85 -22.76 -2.66
C ALA A 152 8.73 -21.73 -3.38
N LEU A 153 8.82 -20.51 -2.84
CA LEU A 153 9.71 -19.47 -3.38
C LEU A 153 11.19 -19.84 -3.18
N TRP A 154 11.54 -20.41 -2.03
CA TRP A 154 12.89 -20.92 -1.73
C TRP A 154 13.32 -21.99 -2.74
N GLU A 155 12.46 -22.98 -3.02
CA GLU A 155 12.69 -24.00 -4.06
C GLU A 155 12.90 -23.36 -5.43
N ALA A 156 12.02 -22.43 -5.83
CA ALA A 156 12.14 -21.71 -7.10
C ALA A 156 13.39 -20.81 -7.18
N SER A 157 13.96 -20.44 -6.03
CA SER A 157 15.14 -19.58 -5.90
C SER A 157 16.44 -20.35 -5.70
N LEU A 158 16.53 -21.60 -6.16
CA LEU A 158 17.72 -22.46 -6.01
C LEU A 158 18.13 -22.65 -4.54
N HIS A 159 17.14 -22.80 -3.65
CA HIS A 159 17.34 -23.07 -2.24
C HIS A 159 18.13 -21.99 -1.48
N GLN A 160 18.01 -20.72 -1.87
CA GLN A 160 18.64 -19.60 -1.17
C GLN A 160 17.95 -19.36 0.19
N ASP A 161 18.58 -19.74 1.30
CA ASP A 161 17.99 -19.68 2.64
C ASP A 161 17.46 -18.28 3.03
N TRP A 162 18.16 -17.22 2.62
CA TRP A 162 17.70 -15.85 2.88
C TRP A 162 16.38 -15.49 2.20
N VAL A 163 15.96 -16.21 1.16
CA VAL A 163 14.63 -16.06 0.55
C VAL A 163 13.56 -16.75 1.40
N ARG A 164 13.88 -17.93 1.96
CA ARG A 164 12.99 -18.67 2.87
C ARG A 164 12.75 -17.90 4.16
N ASP A 165 13.81 -17.32 4.70
CA ASP A 165 13.82 -16.75 6.04
C ASP A 165 13.38 -15.27 6.05
N ALA A 166 13.31 -14.63 4.86
CA ALA A 166 12.83 -13.26 4.74
C ALA A 166 11.37 -13.13 5.22
N PRO A 167 11.03 -12.05 5.95
CA PRO A 167 9.64 -11.78 6.33
C PRO A 167 8.77 -11.49 5.11
N VAL A 168 9.34 -10.82 4.10
CA VAL A 168 8.69 -10.48 2.84
C VAL A 168 9.69 -10.63 1.69
N SER A 169 9.23 -11.15 0.55
CA SER A 169 9.96 -11.12 -0.72
C SER A 169 9.17 -10.37 -1.79
N LEU A 170 9.82 -9.43 -2.48
CA LEU A 170 9.25 -8.76 -3.65
C LEU A 170 9.61 -9.55 -4.91
N VAL A 171 8.59 -10.03 -5.62
CA VAL A 171 8.72 -10.72 -6.90
C VAL A 171 8.30 -9.75 -8.00
N ILE A 172 9.27 -9.37 -8.84
CA ILE A 172 9.03 -8.45 -9.95
C ILE A 172 8.75 -9.27 -11.20
N CYS A 173 7.55 -9.11 -11.75
CA CYS A 173 7.11 -9.74 -12.98
C CYS A 173 7.03 -8.70 -14.11
N ALA A 174 7.06 -9.13 -15.36
CA ALA A 174 6.87 -8.27 -16.51
C ALA A 174 5.63 -8.71 -17.31
N VAL A 175 4.80 -7.74 -17.69
CA VAL A 175 3.79 -7.91 -18.74
C VAL A 175 4.46 -7.57 -20.06
N TYR A 176 4.91 -8.60 -20.79
CA TYR A 176 5.72 -8.44 -21.99
C TYR A 176 5.03 -7.65 -23.10
N GLU A 177 3.70 -7.69 -23.17
CA GLU A 177 2.90 -6.94 -24.14
C GLU A 177 2.97 -5.42 -23.93
N ARG A 178 3.46 -4.97 -22.77
CA ARG A 178 3.76 -3.55 -22.49
C ARG A 178 5.20 -3.17 -22.84
N THR A 179 6.04 -4.13 -23.22
CA THR A 179 7.39 -3.88 -23.70
C THR A 179 7.37 -3.67 -25.22
N THR A 180 8.26 -2.81 -25.72
CA THR A 180 8.39 -2.47 -27.15
C THR A 180 9.22 -3.50 -27.90
#